data_AF-A0A920RAY9-F1
#
_entry.id   AF-A0A920RAY9-F1
#
_cell.length_a   1.000
_cell.length_b   1.000
_cell.length_c   1.000
_cell.angle_alpha   90.00
_cell.angle_beta   90.00
_cell.angle_gamma   90.00
#
_symmetry.space_group_name_H-M   'P 1'
#
loop_
_entity.id
_entity.type
_entity.pdbx_description
1 polymer ?
#
loop_
_entity_poly.entity_id
_entity_poly.type
_entity_poly.pdbx_seq_one_letter_code
_entity_poly.pdbx_strand_id
1 'polypeptide(L)'
;MLFLLPWLDKSPVKSMRYKGWYSRIALLMFVVSFIILGYLGTQTVSPAKTLLAQIATLGYFAYFFAMPWYTRVEKTTEPPKRLTGRWISIPQMVGSILLLIFLVVVPLMLVSGSAEAASASNLDLEQVETDFDNKDSLQRGFKYYMNYCVSCHALGFARYERTADDLEIPHDLVIANLVFDDSLIGDLIENSMSREYAEAAFGAAPPDLTLAGRVHTANWLYTYLKSFYNDPSRTLGTNNKIFPNVGMPNVLYDLQGDVTCDNHETGDPAQCDLYAEGNGSMSTEEFDTAVADLVNFLYYIGEPVRDHRQQIGIWVLLFLGVLYVLAALMGREYSKDYH
;
A
#
# COMPACT_ATOMS: atom_id res chain seq x y z
N MET A 1 -15.29 10.82 17.20
CA MET A 1 -15.20 10.43 18.64
C MET A 1 -14.81 11.57 19.58
N LEU A 2 -13.98 12.55 19.20
CA LEU A 2 -13.50 13.59 20.13
C LEU A 2 -14.63 14.40 20.81
N PHE A 3 -15.77 14.60 20.14
CA PHE A 3 -16.91 15.28 20.75
C PHE A 3 -17.57 14.48 21.90
N LEU A 4 -17.37 13.15 21.97
CA LEU A 4 -17.91 12.30 23.02
C LEU A 4 -17.04 12.28 24.29
N LEU A 5 -15.81 12.84 24.21
CA LEU A 5 -14.87 12.85 25.33
C LEU A 5 -15.44 13.41 26.64
N PRO A 6 -16.23 14.51 26.65
CA PRO A 6 -16.83 15.03 27.89
C PRO A 6 -17.76 14.04 28.59
N TRP A 7 -18.34 13.08 27.85
CA TRP A 7 -19.23 12.06 28.40
C TRP A 7 -18.49 10.76 28.76
N LEU A 8 -17.41 10.43 28.04
CA LEU A 8 -16.61 9.22 28.23
C LEU A 8 -15.60 9.36 29.39
N ASP A 9 -14.97 10.52 29.53
CA ASP A 9 -14.00 10.78 30.58
C ASP A 9 -14.70 11.10 31.91
N LYS A 10 -14.66 10.15 32.85
CA LYS A 10 -15.24 10.30 34.20
C LYS A 10 -14.23 10.79 35.23
N SER A 11 -13.02 11.16 34.80
CA SER A 11 -11.96 11.62 35.70
C SER A 11 -12.32 12.99 36.28
N PRO A 12 -12.12 13.22 37.60
CA PRO A 12 -12.35 14.53 38.21
C PRO A 12 -11.33 15.59 37.76
N VAL A 13 -10.23 15.18 37.13
CA VAL A 13 -9.16 16.08 36.66
C VAL A 13 -8.99 15.98 35.16
N LYS A 14 -9.01 17.12 34.47
CA LYS A 14 -8.93 17.19 33.00
C LYS A 14 -7.50 17.02 32.45
N SER A 15 -6.49 17.42 33.20
CA SER A 15 -5.10 17.38 32.74
C SER A 15 -4.48 16.00 32.98
N MET A 16 -3.91 15.41 31.91
CA MET A 16 -3.18 14.13 31.96
C MET A 16 -2.05 14.11 32.99
N ARG A 17 -1.49 15.27 33.35
CA ARG A 17 -0.45 15.41 34.38
C ARG A 17 -0.89 14.85 35.74
N TYR A 18 -2.16 15.00 36.06
CA TYR A 18 -2.72 14.66 37.37
C TYR A 18 -3.58 13.39 37.37
N LYS A 19 -3.75 12.77 36.19
CA LYS A 19 -4.41 11.47 36.06
C LYS A 19 -3.51 10.33 36.53
N GLY A 20 -4.16 9.23 36.89
CA GLY A 20 -3.52 8.04 37.41
C GLY A 20 -2.82 7.22 36.34
N TRP A 21 -2.26 6.09 36.75
CA TRP A 21 -1.45 5.24 35.88
C TRP A 21 -2.27 4.60 34.74
N TYR A 22 -3.53 4.27 34.97
CA TYR A 22 -4.40 3.67 33.95
C TYR A 22 -4.61 4.57 32.74
N SER A 23 -4.92 5.85 32.95
CA SER A 23 -5.06 6.81 31.85
C SER A 23 -3.76 7.01 31.07
N ARG A 24 -2.60 6.91 31.74
CA ARG A 24 -1.28 7.02 31.11
C ARG A 24 -0.95 5.79 30.26
N ILE A 25 -1.21 4.58 30.76
CA ILE A 25 -1.08 3.34 29.97
C ILE A 25 -2.02 3.39 28.78
N ALA A 26 -3.29 3.74 29.00
CA ALA A 26 -4.29 3.80 27.93
C ALA A 26 -3.86 4.79 26.82
N LEU A 27 -3.35 5.96 27.21
CA LEU A 27 -2.80 6.93 26.25
C LEU A 27 -1.56 6.38 25.53
N LEU A 28 -0.63 5.72 26.23
CA LEU A 28 0.53 5.10 25.60
C LEU A 28 0.11 4.05 24.57
N MET A 29 -0.81 3.16 24.92
CA MET A 29 -1.35 2.14 24.01
C MET A 29 -2.04 2.78 22.80
N PHE A 30 -2.83 3.84 23.02
CA PHE A 30 -3.46 4.59 21.94
C PHE A 30 -2.44 5.18 20.96
N VAL A 31 -1.39 5.83 21.47
CA VAL A 31 -0.34 6.42 20.63
C VAL A 31 0.44 5.34 19.88
N VAL A 32 0.78 4.23 20.53
CA VAL A 32 1.44 3.08 19.88
C VAL A 32 0.56 2.53 18.76
N SER A 33 -0.72 2.27 19.03
CA SER A 33 -1.69 1.83 18.01
C SER A 33 -1.80 2.81 16.86
N PHE A 34 -1.88 4.11 17.13
CA PHE A 34 -1.98 5.16 16.10
C PHE A 34 -0.76 5.17 15.18
N ILE A 35 0.45 5.11 15.74
CA ILE A 35 1.69 5.12 14.95
C ILE A 35 1.82 3.83 14.13
N ILE A 36 1.53 2.67 14.72
CA ILE A 36 1.58 1.38 14.00
C ILE A 36 0.57 1.38 12.84
N LEU A 37 -0.67 1.79 13.07
CA LEU A 37 -1.70 1.86 12.03
C LEU A 37 -1.34 2.86 10.92
N GLY A 38 -0.81 4.03 11.31
CA GLY A 38 -0.34 5.03 10.35
C GLY A 38 0.77 4.50 9.45
N TYR A 39 1.75 3.79 10.02
CA TYR A 39 2.81 3.15 9.24
C TYR A 39 2.28 2.02 8.36
N LEU A 40 1.50 1.08 8.91
CA LEU A 40 0.96 -0.06 8.16
C LEU A 40 0.05 0.36 7.01
N GLY A 41 -0.65 1.50 7.12
CA GLY A 41 -1.44 2.08 6.04
C GLY A 41 -0.63 2.54 4.82
N THR A 42 0.70 2.65 4.94
CA THR A 42 1.62 3.00 3.83
C THR A 42 2.30 1.78 3.22
N GLN A 43 2.13 0.60 3.81
CA GLN A 43 2.84 -0.62 3.42
C GLN A 43 1.93 -1.53 2.61
N THR A 44 2.55 -2.40 1.81
CA THR A 44 1.83 -3.50 1.13
C THR A 44 1.20 -4.43 2.15
N VAL A 45 0.03 -4.97 1.80
CA VAL A 45 -0.74 -5.87 2.65
C VAL A 45 -0.05 -7.23 2.77
N SER A 46 0.02 -7.78 3.99
CA SER A 46 0.45 -9.16 4.24
C SER A 46 -0.40 -9.76 5.37
N PRO A 47 -0.58 -11.09 5.46
CA PRO A 47 -1.39 -11.68 6.53
C PRO A 47 -0.95 -11.25 7.93
N ALA A 48 0.36 -11.17 8.17
CA ALA A 48 0.92 -10.74 9.44
C ALA A 48 0.71 -9.24 9.71
N LYS A 49 0.92 -8.37 8.70
CA LYS A 49 0.62 -6.92 8.79
C LYS A 49 -0.85 -6.67 9.04
N THR A 50 -1.73 -7.42 8.39
CA THR A 50 -3.18 -7.36 8.58
C THR A 50 -3.57 -7.77 9.99
N LEU A 51 -3.02 -8.86 10.54
CA LEU A 51 -3.27 -9.27 11.92
C LEU A 51 -2.81 -8.19 12.92
N LEU A 52 -1.62 -7.63 12.73
CA LEU A 52 -1.11 -6.55 13.57
C LEU A 52 -2.00 -5.30 13.47
N ALA A 53 -2.45 -4.94 12.26
CA ALA A 53 -3.37 -3.83 12.06
C ALA A 53 -4.72 -4.07 12.77
N GLN A 54 -5.26 -5.29 12.74
CA GLN A 54 -6.48 -5.64 13.46
C GLN A 54 -6.30 -5.51 14.98
N ILE A 55 -5.21 -6.05 15.54
CA ILE A 55 -4.89 -5.92 16.97
C ILE A 55 -4.70 -4.44 17.36
N ALA A 56 -3.96 -3.68 16.57
CA ALA A 56 -3.73 -2.26 16.82
C ALA A 56 -5.04 -1.45 16.72
N THR A 57 -5.95 -1.82 15.81
CA THR A 57 -7.29 -1.23 15.68
C THR A 57 -8.14 -1.51 16.92
N LEU A 58 -8.12 -2.74 17.44
CA LEU A 58 -8.78 -3.06 18.70
C LEU A 58 -8.21 -2.22 19.85
N GLY A 59 -6.88 -2.07 19.93
CA GLY A 59 -6.24 -1.20 20.92
C GLY A 59 -6.66 0.27 20.79
N TYR A 60 -6.73 0.79 19.56
CA TYR A 60 -7.15 2.16 19.25
C TYR A 60 -8.57 2.44 19.75
N PHE A 61 -9.53 1.55 19.45
CA PHE A 61 -10.91 1.72 19.89
C PHE A 61 -11.12 1.39 21.37
N ALA A 62 -10.36 0.45 21.92
CA ALA A 62 -10.39 0.12 23.34
C ALA A 62 -10.03 1.33 24.22
N TYR A 63 -9.15 2.23 23.75
CA TYR A 63 -8.89 3.49 24.44
C TYR A 63 -10.17 4.29 24.72
N PHE A 64 -11.02 4.48 23.71
CA PHE A 64 -12.26 5.25 23.86
C PHE A 64 -13.35 4.48 24.58
N PHE A 65 -13.54 3.20 24.25
CA PHE A 65 -14.58 2.39 24.87
C PHE A 65 -14.28 2.10 26.35
N ALA A 66 -13.05 1.77 26.72
CA ALA A 66 -12.69 1.49 28.10
C ALA A 66 -12.59 2.74 28.98
N MET A 67 -12.58 3.95 28.38
CA MET A 67 -12.42 5.23 29.07
C MET A 67 -13.34 5.42 30.28
N PRO A 68 -14.66 5.16 30.21
CA PRO A 68 -15.55 5.33 31.36
C PRO A 68 -15.21 4.43 32.54
N TRP A 69 -14.58 3.28 32.30
CA TRP A 69 -14.20 2.33 33.35
C TRP A 69 -12.88 2.71 34.01
N TYR A 70 -11.81 2.91 33.23
CA TYR A 70 -10.50 3.16 33.82
C TYR A 70 -10.36 4.56 34.42
N THR A 71 -11.07 5.57 33.88
CA THR A 71 -11.07 6.94 34.45
C THR A 71 -11.89 7.07 35.72
N ARG A 72 -12.83 6.14 35.97
CA ARG A 72 -13.63 6.10 37.19
C ARG A 72 -12.88 5.48 38.37
N VAL A 73 -11.99 4.53 38.11
CA VAL A 73 -11.27 3.75 39.14
C VAL A 73 -9.90 4.34 39.47
N GLU A 74 -9.36 5.21 38.60
CA GLU A 74 -8.04 5.79 38.84
C GLU A 74 -8.02 6.76 40.03
N LYS A 75 -6.88 6.79 40.74
CA LYS A 75 -6.60 7.80 41.76
C LYS A 75 -5.96 9.01 41.09
N THR A 76 -6.57 10.19 41.23
CA THR A 76 -6.06 11.45 40.69
C THR A 76 -5.32 12.24 41.77
N THR A 77 -4.34 13.04 41.35
CA THR A 77 -3.68 14.03 42.22
C THR A 77 -4.31 15.41 42.05
N GLU A 78 -4.28 16.23 43.09
CA GLU A 78 -4.81 17.59 42.99
C GLU A 78 -3.85 18.52 42.22
N PRO A 79 -4.36 19.40 41.35
CA PRO A 79 -3.54 20.44 40.74
C PRO A 79 -2.92 21.35 41.80
N PRO A 80 -1.65 21.75 41.66
CA PRO A 80 -0.99 22.63 42.61
C PRO A 80 -1.63 24.03 42.56
N LYS A 81 -1.74 24.68 43.73
CA LYS A 81 -2.26 26.05 43.86
C LYS A 81 -1.38 27.13 43.20
N ARG A 82 -0.18 26.76 42.74
CA ARG A 82 0.81 27.62 42.06
C ARG A 82 1.42 26.83 40.90
N LEU A 83 1.65 27.47 39.75
CA LEU A 83 2.24 26.84 38.57
C LEU A 83 3.74 26.64 38.80
N THR A 84 4.13 25.51 39.37
CA THR A 84 5.54 25.11 39.47
C THR A 84 5.93 24.17 38.32
N GLY A 85 7.20 24.30 37.90
CA GLY A 85 7.79 23.93 36.61
C GLY A 85 7.78 22.46 36.17
N ARG A 86 8.73 22.13 35.28
CA ARG A 86 8.75 20.99 34.35
C ARG A 86 8.22 19.68 34.94
N TRP A 87 7.14 19.17 34.36
CA TRP A 87 6.38 18.03 34.88
C TRP A 87 7.10 16.68 34.74
N ILE A 88 8.08 16.58 33.85
CA ILE A 88 8.86 15.38 33.55
C ILE A 88 10.35 15.70 33.62
N SER A 89 11.14 14.85 34.25
CA SER A 89 12.60 14.98 34.22
C SER A 89 13.13 14.59 32.83
N ILE A 90 14.27 15.15 32.39
CA ILE A 90 14.90 14.74 31.11
C ILE A 90 15.10 13.21 31.05
N PRO A 91 15.59 12.53 32.12
CA PRO A 91 15.70 11.08 32.11
C PRO A 91 14.37 10.35 31.94
N GLN A 92 13.29 10.82 32.59
CA GLN A 92 11.96 10.24 32.42
C GLN A 92 11.41 10.46 31.01
N MET A 93 11.66 11.63 30.43
CA MET A 93 11.26 11.94 29.05
C MET A 93 11.98 11.01 28.07
N VAL A 94 13.30 10.90 28.18
CA VAL A 94 14.11 9.98 27.35
C VAL A 94 13.64 8.54 27.54
N GLY A 95 13.42 8.08 28.77
CA GLY A 95 12.90 6.75 29.05
C GLY A 95 11.53 6.48 28.42
N SER A 96 10.62 7.46 28.47
CA SER A 96 9.30 7.33 27.83
C SER A 96 9.37 7.30 26.31
N ILE A 97 10.28 8.06 25.70
CA ILE A 97 10.51 8.04 24.25
C ILE A 97 11.10 6.69 23.82
N LEU A 98 12.11 6.18 24.55
CA LEU A 98 12.70 4.87 24.27
C LEU A 98 11.68 3.74 24.42
N LEU A 99 10.82 3.79 25.44
CA LEU A 99 9.73 2.84 25.60
C LEU A 99 8.74 2.90 24.43
N LEU A 100 8.37 4.09 23.99
CA LEU A 100 7.47 4.28 22.86
C LEU A 100 8.09 3.76 21.55
N ILE A 101 9.36 4.08 21.29
CA ILE A 101 10.11 3.55 20.14
C ILE A 101 10.15 2.03 20.21
N PHE A 102 10.48 1.45 21.37
CA PHE A 102 10.52 0.00 21.56
C PHE A 102 9.16 -0.66 21.27
N LEU A 103 8.07 -0.12 21.83
CA LEU A 103 6.71 -0.65 21.65
C LEU A 103 6.18 -0.50 20.22
N VAL A 104 6.71 0.43 19.43
CA VAL A 104 6.37 0.57 18.00
C VAL A 104 7.26 -0.30 17.12
N VAL A 105 8.57 -0.24 17.31
CA VAL A 105 9.55 -0.88 16.43
C VAL A 105 9.54 -2.40 16.57
N VAL A 106 9.42 -2.94 17.79
CA VAL A 106 9.47 -4.40 17.99
C VAL A 106 8.31 -5.11 17.28
N PRO A 107 7.02 -4.72 17.45
CA PRO A 107 5.93 -5.35 16.71
C PRO A 107 6.06 -5.20 15.19
N LEU A 108 6.54 -4.04 14.72
CA LEU A 108 6.78 -3.82 13.29
C LEU A 108 7.89 -4.74 12.75
N MET A 109 9.00 -4.90 13.49
CA MET A 109 10.09 -5.81 13.12
C MET A 109 9.68 -7.28 13.10
N LEU A 110 8.84 -7.70 14.05
CA LEU A 110 8.31 -9.07 14.09
C LEU A 110 7.43 -9.41 12.88
N VAL A 111 6.82 -8.39 12.29
CA VAL A 111 5.86 -8.53 11.19
C VAL A 111 6.48 -8.16 9.84
N SER A 112 7.58 -7.42 9.82
CA SER A 112 8.32 -7.15 8.58
C SER A 112 8.90 -8.44 8.00
N GLY A 113 9.53 -9.31 8.83
CA GLY A 113 10.13 -10.57 8.39
C GLY A 113 9.17 -11.63 7.83
N SER A 114 7.86 -11.40 7.91
CA SER A 114 6.82 -12.27 7.33
C SER A 114 6.22 -11.69 6.04
N ALA A 115 6.64 -10.49 5.63
CA ALA A 115 6.36 -9.98 4.29
C ALA A 115 7.26 -10.67 3.25
N GLU A 116 8.49 -11.06 3.60
CA GLU A 116 9.38 -11.80 2.69
C GLU A 116 9.06 -13.31 2.60
N ALA A 117 8.21 -13.85 3.50
CA ALA A 117 7.94 -15.29 3.56
C ALA A 117 6.86 -15.79 2.59
N ALA A 118 6.16 -14.90 1.87
CA ALA A 118 5.07 -15.26 0.96
C ALA A 118 5.37 -14.97 -0.53
N SER A 119 6.51 -14.37 -0.86
CA SER A 119 6.92 -14.15 -2.25
C SER A 119 8.42 -14.37 -2.38
N ALA A 120 8.77 -15.62 -2.68
CA ALA A 120 10.02 -16.06 -3.28
C ALA A 120 11.34 -15.69 -2.57
N SER A 121 12.06 -16.73 -2.16
CA SER A 121 13.50 -16.77 -1.86
C SER A 121 14.33 -15.68 -2.57
N ASN A 122 14.97 -14.75 -1.85
CA ASN A 122 16.08 -13.89 -2.30
C ASN A 122 16.14 -13.64 -3.83
N LEU A 123 15.04 -13.22 -4.42
CA LEU A 123 14.91 -13.13 -5.87
C LEU A 123 15.22 -11.70 -6.27
N ASP A 124 16.25 -11.54 -7.09
CA ASP A 124 16.68 -10.23 -7.57
C ASP A 124 15.57 -9.64 -8.45
N LEU A 125 14.90 -8.61 -7.95
CA LEU A 125 13.81 -7.95 -8.67
C LEU A 125 14.41 -6.92 -9.62
N GLU A 126 14.07 -7.05 -10.89
CA GLU A 126 14.40 -6.05 -11.88
C GLU A 126 13.74 -4.72 -11.51
N GLN A 127 14.52 -3.64 -11.58
CA GLN A 127 14.07 -2.32 -11.22
C GLN A 127 13.31 -1.69 -12.39
N VAL A 128 12.18 -1.06 -12.08
CA VAL A 128 11.41 -0.24 -13.02
C VAL A 128 11.07 1.09 -12.35
N GLU A 129 11.23 2.18 -13.10
CA GLU A 129 10.79 3.50 -12.66
C GLU A 129 9.36 3.76 -13.11
N THR A 130 8.53 4.29 -12.22
CA THR A 130 7.16 4.70 -12.53
C THR A 130 7.08 6.22 -12.55
N ASP A 131 6.56 6.78 -13.64
CA ASP A 131 6.38 8.22 -13.83
C ASP A 131 4.94 8.49 -14.29
N PHE A 132 4.18 9.15 -13.43
CA PHE A 132 2.75 9.44 -13.64
C PHE A 132 2.51 10.75 -14.41
N ASP A 133 3.55 11.57 -14.58
CA ASP A 133 3.55 12.74 -15.44
C ASP A 133 3.81 12.34 -16.90
N ASN A 134 4.43 11.18 -17.15
CA ASN A 134 4.62 10.62 -18.48
C ASN A 134 3.33 10.02 -19.06
N LYS A 135 2.45 10.90 -19.57
CA LYS A 135 1.16 10.50 -20.17
C LYS A 135 1.33 9.54 -21.34
N ASP A 136 2.36 9.68 -22.16
CA ASP A 136 2.61 8.77 -23.28
C ASP A 136 2.84 7.33 -22.80
N SER A 137 3.60 7.15 -21.73
CA SER A 137 3.80 5.84 -21.08
C SER A 137 2.50 5.28 -20.54
N LEU A 138 1.71 6.09 -19.81
CA LEU A 138 0.42 5.66 -19.28
C LEU A 138 -0.58 5.29 -20.39
N GLN A 139 -0.61 6.03 -21.49
CA GLN A 139 -1.46 5.73 -22.64
C GLN A 139 -1.07 4.41 -23.32
N ARG A 140 0.24 4.15 -23.53
CA ARG A 140 0.72 2.87 -24.05
C ARG A 140 0.42 1.72 -23.08
N GLY A 141 0.62 1.94 -21.78
CA GLY A 141 0.29 0.97 -20.74
C GLY A 141 -1.20 0.64 -20.70
N PHE A 142 -2.06 1.64 -20.83
CA PHE A 142 -3.51 1.44 -20.92
C PHE A 142 -3.88 0.65 -22.17
N LYS A 143 -3.28 0.97 -23.33
CA LYS A 143 -3.42 0.17 -24.55
C LYS A 143 -3.03 -1.29 -24.32
N TYR A 144 -1.87 -1.57 -23.71
CA TYR A 144 -1.45 -2.95 -23.43
C TYR A 144 -2.42 -3.67 -22.50
N TYR A 145 -2.87 -3.02 -21.43
CA TYR A 145 -3.84 -3.59 -20.51
C TYR A 145 -5.16 -3.96 -21.24
N MET A 146 -5.68 -3.05 -22.06
CA MET A 146 -6.92 -3.31 -22.79
C MET A 146 -6.75 -4.44 -23.80
N ASN A 147 -5.63 -4.51 -24.52
CA ASN A 147 -5.45 -5.54 -25.56
C ASN A 147 -5.07 -6.93 -25.01
N TYR A 148 -4.39 -7.01 -23.87
CA TYR A 148 -3.82 -8.27 -23.37
C TYR A 148 -4.35 -8.74 -22.01
N CYS A 149 -4.99 -7.86 -21.24
CA CYS A 149 -5.36 -8.17 -19.85
C CYS A 149 -6.88 -8.13 -19.60
N VAL A 150 -7.61 -7.20 -20.23
CA VAL A 150 -9.03 -6.91 -19.89
C VAL A 150 -9.97 -8.11 -20.09
N SER A 151 -9.63 -9.05 -20.98
CA SER A 151 -10.42 -10.26 -21.20
C SER A 151 -10.48 -11.18 -19.98
N CYS A 152 -9.44 -11.14 -19.14
CA CYS A 152 -9.30 -12.00 -17.97
C CYS A 152 -9.40 -11.21 -16.66
N HIS A 153 -8.85 -9.99 -16.63
CA HIS A 153 -8.77 -9.15 -15.45
C HIS A 153 -9.65 -7.93 -15.59
N ALA A 154 -10.43 -7.60 -14.57
CA ALA A 154 -11.14 -6.33 -14.49
C ALA A 154 -10.27 -5.23 -13.85
N LEU A 155 -10.63 -3.97 -14.12
CA LEU A 155 -10.35 -2.83 -13.25
C LEU A 155 -11.69 -2.35 -12.67
N GLY A 156 -12.36 -3.21 -11.90
CA GLY A 156 -13.74 -3.05 -11.46
C GLY A 156 -14.02 -1.84 -10.55
N PHE A 157 -12.99 -1.09 -10.12
CA PHE A 157 -13.18 0.21 -9.44
C PHE A 157 -12.76 1.42 -10.29
N ALA A 158 -12.29 1.19 -11.53
CA ALA A 158 -11.92 2.23 -12.48
C ALA A 158 -13.01 2.40 -13.55
N ARG A 159 -13.22 3.65 -13.99
CA ARG A 159 -14.13 3.99 -15.09
C ARG A 159 -13.32 4.38 -16.33
N TYR A 160 -13.85 4.08 -17.52
CA TYR A 160 -13.22 4.50 -18.78
C TYR A 160 -13.04 6.02 -18.86
N GLU A 161 -14.08 6.79 -18.56
CA GLU A 161 -14.09 8.27 -18.58
C GLU A 161 -12.99 8.85 -17.71
N ARG A 162 -12.94 8.43 -16.43
CA ARG A 162 -11.97 8.96 -15.48
C ARG A 162 -10.54 8.63 -15.89
N THR A 163 -10.32 7.43 -16.40
CA THR A 163 -9.02 6.99 -16.90
C THR A 163 -8.63 7.80 -18.14
N ALA A 164 -9.57 8.01 -19.08
CA ALA A 164 -9.35 8.83 -20.27
C ALA A 164 -8.96 10.27 -19.91
N ASP A 165 -9.68 10.90 -18.98
CA ASP A 165 -9.41 12.27 -18.52
C ASP A 165 -8.01 12.41 -17.91
N ASP A 166 -7.62 11.48 -17.03
CA ASP A 166 -6.34 11.54 -16.33
C ASP A 166 -5.14 11.22 -17.23
N LEU A 167 -5.37 10.44 -18.29
CA LEU A 167 -4.38 10.09 -19.31
C LEU A 167 -4.39 11.08 -20.49
N GLU A 168 -5.29 12.07 -20.49
CA GLU A 168 -5.48 13.06 -21.55
C GLU A 168 -5.82 12.44 -22.91
N ILE A 169 -6.59 11.34 -22.90
CA ILE A 169 -7.08 10.68 -24.11
C ILE A 169 -8.48 11.19 -24.44
N PRO A 170 -8.72 11.70 -25.67
CA PRO A 170 -10.07 12.01 -26.14
C PRO A 170 -11.01 10.81 -25.99
N HIS A 171 -12.21 11.05 -25.43
CA HIS A 171 -13.16 9.98 -25.10
C HIS A 171 -13.61 9.17 -26.33
N ASP A 172 -13.72 9.82 -27.48
CA ASP A 172 -14.05 9.19 -28.75
C ASP A 172 -12.98 8.19 -29.19
N LEU A 173 -11.70 8.46 -28.92
CA LEU A 173 -10.62 7.53 -29.19
C LEU A 173 -10.63 6.32 -28.25
N VAL A 174 -10.98 6.51 -26.98
CA VAL A 174 -11.13 5.41 -26.02
C VAL A 174 -12.27 4.47 -26.46
N ILE A 175 -13.44 5.02 -26.76
CA ILE A 175 -14.58 4.22 -27.23
C ILE A 175 -14.27 3.52 -28.55
N ALA A 176 -13.59 4.18 -29.48
CA ALA A 176 -13.32 3.60 -30.79
C ALA A 176 -12.23 2.52 -30.79
N ASN A 177 -11.26 2.56 -29.85
CA ASN A 177 -10.06 1.72 -29.93
C ASN A 177 -9.77 0.86 -28.69
N LEU A 178 -10.37 1.18 -27.55
CA LEU A 178 -10.06 0.53 -26.28
C LEU A 178 -11.29 -0.15 -25.66
N VAL A 179 -12.50 0.28 -25.97
CA VAL A 179 -13.73 -0.40 -25.55
C VAL A 179 -14.12 -1.43 -26.62
N PHE A 180 -14.09 -2.71 -26.26
CA PHE A 180 -14.31 -3.83 -27.20
C PHE A 180 -15.71 -4.46 -27.10
N ASP A 181 -16.57 -3.91 -26.25
CA ASP A 181 -17.94 -4.35 -26.01
C ASP A 181 -18.92 -3.16 -26.09
N ASP A 182 -20.16 -3.37 -25.66
CA ASP A 182 -21.21 -2.35 -25.68
C ASP A 182 -21.12 -1.36 -24.49
N SER A 183 -20.02 -1.34 -23.74
CA SER A 183 -19.84 -0.44 -22.59
C SER A 183 -19.81 1.03 -23.03
N LEU A 184 -20.35 1.89 -22.17
CA LEU A 184 -20.32 3.33 -22.34
C LEU A 184 -19.05 3.92 -21.69
N ILE A 185 -18.67 5.14 -22.10
CA ILE A 185 -17.50 5.83 -21.54
C ILE A 185 -17.60 6.00 -20.02
N GLY A 186 -18.81 6.15 -19.47
CA GLY A 186 -19.02 6.29 -18.03
C GLY A 186 -18.94 4.97 -17.25
N ASP A 187 -18.89 3.81 -17.92
CA ASP A 187 -18.96 2.51 -17.27
C ASP A 187 -17.64 2.10 -16.62
N LEU A 188 -17.73 1.09 -15.75
CA LEU A 188 -16.57 0.46 -15.13
C LEU A 188 -15.87 -0.45 -16.14
N ILE A 189 -14.56 -0.62 -15.97
CA ILE A 189 -13.76 -1.51 -16.81
C ILE A 189 -13.90 -2.93 -16.25
N GLU A 190 -14.96 -3.62 -16.64
CA GLU A 190 -15.26 -4.99 -16.23
C GLU A 190 -14.83 -6.01 -17.30
N ASN A 191 -14.69 -7.27 -16.89
CA ASN A 191 -14.50 -8.38 -17.82
C ASN A 191 -15.79 -9.19 -17.93
N SER A 192 -16.02 -9.81 -19.09
CA SER A 192 -17.22 -10.61 -19.34
C SER A 192 -17.13 -12.05 -18.78
N MET A 193 -16.03 -12.40 -18.10
CA MET A 193 -15.75 -13.77 -17.67
C MET A 193 -16.38 -14.08 -16.31
N SER A 194 -17.31 -15.03 -16.26
CA SER A 194 -17.86 -15.51 -14.98
C SER A 194 -16.79 -16.21 -14.14
N ARG A 195 -16.89 -16.08 -12.81
CA ARG A 195 -15.97 -16.72 -11.86
C ARG A 195 -15.95 -18.24 -12.03
N GLU A 196 -17.10 -18.86 -12.23
CA GLU A 196 -17.25 -20.31 -12.38
C GLU A 196 -16.51 -20.83 -13.61
N TYR A 197 -16.65 -20.14 -14.75
CA TYR A 197 -15.91 -20.46 -15.96
C TYR A 197 -14.40 -20.28 -15.75
N ALA A 198 -13.99 -19.19 -15.10
CA ALA A 198 -12.58 -18.90 -14.86
C ALA A 198 -11.90 -19.97 -13.99
N GLU A 199 -12.56 -20.40 -12.91
CA GLU A 199 -12.08 -21.50 -12.05
C GLU A 199 -12.01 -22.82 -12.81
N ALA A 200 -12.97 -23.11 -13.69
CA ALA A 200 -12.96 -24.31 -14.53
C ALA A 200 -11.86 -24.30 -15.60
N ALA A 201 -11.57 -23.14 -16.21
CA ALA A 201 -10.61 -22.99 -17.29
C ALA A 201 -9.15 -22.87 -16.79
N PHE A 202 -8.93 -22.11 -15.71
CA PHE A 202 -7.58 -21.74 -15.23
C PHE A 202 -7.23 -22.35 -13.87
N GLY A 203 -8.17 -23.02 -13.20
CA GLY A 203 -8.01 -23.57 -11.84
C GLY A 203 -8.17 -22.53 -10.72
N ALA A 204 -8.21 -21.24 -11.07
CA ALA A 204 -8.51 -20.13 -10.17
C ALA A 204 -9.09 -18.96 -10.96
N ALA A 205 -9.95 -18.16 -10.33
CA ALA A 205 -10.44 -16.93 -10.92
C ALA A 205 -9.32 -15.87 -10.97
N PRO A 206 -9.06 -15.23 -12.12
CA PRO A 206 -8.15 -14.10 -12.20
C PRO A 206 -8.54 -12.98 -11.23
N PRO A 207 -7.59 -12.38 -10.51
CA PRO A 207 -7.88 -11.27 -9.61
C PRO A 207 -8.24 -9.99 -10.38
N ASP A 208 -9.03 -9.13 -9.74
CA ASP A 208 -9.18 -7.74 -10.15
C ASP A 208 -7.84 -7.00 -9.98
N LEU A 209 -7.43 -6.24 -11.00
CA LEU A 209 -6.13 -5.57 -11.02
C LEU A 209 -6.21 -4.09 -10.62
N THR A 210 -7.39 -3.56 -10.27
CA THR A 210 -7.54 -2.13 -9.91
C THR A 210 -6.58 -1.72 -8.80
N LEU A 211 -6.30 -2.61 -7.83
CA LEU A 211 -5.40 -2.33 -6.71
C LEU A 211 -4.09 -3.14 -6.77
N ALA A 212 -3.76 -3.75 -7.91
CA ALA A 212 -2.56 -4.57 -8.05
C ALA A 212 -1.28 -3.80 -7.69
N GLY A 213 -1.17 -2.53 -8.12
CA GLY A 213 -0.05 -1.65 -7.78
C GLY A 213 0.05 -1.25 -6.30
N ARG A 214 -0.97 -1.54 -5.47
CA ARG A 214 -0.88 -1.41 -4.00
C ARG A 214 -0.53 -2.70 -3.28
N VAL A 215 -0.87 -3.84 -3.89
CA VAL A 215 -0.57 -5.16 -3.35
C VAL A 215 0.89 -5.52 -3.62
N HIS A 216 1.35 -5.25 -4.84
CA HIS A 216 2.71 -5.54 -5.30
C HIS A 216 3.48 -4.25 -5.60
N THR A 217 4.81 -4.30 -5.45
CA THR A 217 5.68 -3.20 -5.88
C THR A 217 5.76 -3.15 -7.41
N ALA A 218 6.10 -2.01 -8.00
CA ALA A 218 6.28 -1.88 -9.44
C ALA A 218 7.33 -2.89 -9.96
N ASN A 219 8.47 -3.00 -9.27
CA ASN A 219 9.52 -3.98 -9.58
C ASN A 219 9.01 -5.43 -9.56
N TRP A 220 8.12 -5.77 -8.62
CA TRP A 220 7.54 -7.11 -8.57
C TRP A 220 6.65 -7.36 -9.79
N LEU A 221 5.78 -6.41 -10.17
CA LEU A 221 4.90 -6.54 -11.34
C LEU A 221 5.71 -6.63 -12.65
N TYR A 222 6.75 -5.81 -12.77
CA TYR A 222 7.66 -5.82 -13.90
C TYR A 222 8.40 -7.14 -14.04
N THR A 223 9.02 -7.59 -12.95
CA THR A 223 9.71 -8.88 -12.92
C THR A 223 8.72 -10.03 -13.17
N TYR A 224 7.51 -9.98 -12.60
CA TYR A 224 6.47 -11.00 -12.79
C TYR A 224 6.12 -11.19 -14.26
N LEU A 225 5.81 -10.10 -14.96
CA LEU A 225 5.40 -10.13 -16.37
C LEU A 225 6.54 -10.55 -17.30
N LYS A 226 7.79 -10.26 -16.94
CA LYS A 226 8.98 -10.71 -17.69
C LYS A 226 9.40 -12.15 -17.40
N SER A 227 8.94 -12.71 -16.29
CA SER A 227 9.43 -13.99 -15.77
C SER A 227 8.70 -15.23 -16.29
N PHE A 228 7.86 -15.08 -17.32
CA PHE A 228 7.19 -16.21 -17.95
C PHE A 228 8.15 -16.99 -18.86
N TYR A 229 8.06 -18.31 -18.81
CA TYR A 229 8.84 -19.21 -19.65
C TYR A 229 8.02 -20.42 -20.10
N ASN A 230 8.42 -21.04 -21.21
CA ASN A 230 7.78 -22.22 -21.75
C ASN A 230 8.03 -23.43 -20.85
N ASP A 231 6.96 -24.07 -20.42
CA ASP A 231 6.98 -25.27 -19.58
C ASP A 231 5.89 -26.24 -20.03
N PRO A 232 6.24 -27.20 -20.91
CA PRO A 232 5.29 -28.19 -21.43
C PRO A 232 4.69 -29.10 -20.36
N SER A 233 5.22 -29.12 -19.14
CA SER A 233 4.64 -29.89 -18.02
C SER A 233 3.39 -29.22 -17.44
N ARG A 234 3.19 -27.93 -17.70
CA ARG A 234 2.03 -27.15 -17.23
C ARG A 234 0.88 -27.25 -18.21
N THR A 235 -0.35 -27.21 -17.67
CA THR A 235 -1.58 -27.27 -18.47
C THR A 235 -1.67 -26.18 -19.53
N LEU A 236 -1.18 -24.97 -19.21
CA LEU A 236 -1.19 -23.82 -20.11
C LEU A 236 0.13 -23.64 -20.88
N GLY A 237 1.04 -24.62 -20.80
CA GLY A 237 2.32 -24.61 -21.52
C GLY A 237 3.36 -23.59 -21.05
N THR A 238 3.06 -22.82 -19.99
CA THR A 238 3.97 -21.80 -19.44
C THR A 238 4.02 -21.87 -17.92
N ASN A 239 5.13 -21.40 -17.36
CA ASN A 239 5.34 -21.25 -15.93
C ASN A 239 6.03 -19.89 -15.64
N ASN A 240 6.24 -19.56 -14.37
CA ASN A 240 6.81 -18.27 -13.98
C ASN A 240 7.89 -18.44 -12.91
N LYS A 241 9.03 -17.76 -13.09
CA LYS A 241 10.19 -17.83 -12.17
C LYS A 241 9.87 -17.33 -10.77
N ILE A 242 9.15 -16.22 -10.64
CA ILE A 242 8.87 -15.60 -9.34
C ILE A 242 7.60 -16.13 -8.68
N PHE A 243 6.70 -16.70 -9.47
CA PHE A 243 5.49 -17.37 -8.98
C PHE A 243 5.35 -18.79 -9.59
N PRO A 244 6.07 -19.78 -9.06
CA PRO A 244 6.05 -21.13 -9.60
C PRO A 244 4.66 -21.75 -9.57
N ASN A 245 4.33 -22.52 -10.62
CA ASN A 245 3.04 -23.16 -10.83
C ASN A 245 1.86 -22.19 -10.98
N VAL A 246 2.14 -20.97 -11.46
CA VAL A 246 1.09 -19.99 -11.76
C VAL A 246 0.03 -20.56 -12.71
N GLY A 247 -1.23 -20.19 -12.47
CA GLY A 247 -2.37 -20.57 -13.32
C GLY A 247 -2.62 -19.61 -14.49
N MET A 248 -1.72 -18.63 -14.69
CA MET A 248 -1.81 -17.61 -15.73
C MET A 248 -0.97 -18.05 -16.94
N PRO A 249 -1.50 -17.99 -18.17
CA PRO A 249 -0.68 -18.19 -19.37
C PRO A 249 0.25 -16.99 -19.61
N ASN A 250 1.26 -17.14 -20.47
CA ASN A 250 1.99 -15.97 -20.98
C ASN A 250 1.10 -15.17 -21.95
N VAL A 251 0.35 -14.21 -21.42
CA VAL A 251 -0.56 -13.36 -22.21
C VAL A 251 0.17 -12.44 -23.19
N LEU A 252 1.47 -12.21 -22.99
CA LEU A 252 2.29 -11.38 -23.87
C LEU A 252 3.16 -12.21 -24.83
N TYR A 253 2.83 -13.50 -25.01
CA TYR A 253 3.58 -14.42 -25.87
C TYR A 253 3.81 -13.87 -27.28
N ASP A 254 2.80 -13.29 -27.92
CA ASP A 254 2.93 -12.74 -29.28
C ASP A 254 3.94 -11.58 -29.36
N LEU A 255 4.20 -10.90 -28.25
CA LEU A 255 5.18 -9.82 -28.15
C LEU A 255 6.57 -10.37 -27.86
N GLN A 256 6.68 -11.26 -26.87
CA GLN A 256 7.96 -11.76 -26.34
C GLN A 256 8.56 -12.92 -27.15
N GLY A 257 7.71 -13.80 -27.67
CA GLY A 257 8.08 -15.07 -28.25
C GLY A 257 8.30 -16.18 -27.20
N ASP A 258 8.96 -17.25 -27.63
CA ASP A 258 9.36 -18.36 -26.78
C ASP A 258 10.49 -17.92 -25.84
N VAL A 259 10.39 -18.36 -24.59
CA VAL A 259 11.36 -18.10 -23.53
C VAL A 259 11.75 -19.41 -22.88
N THR A 260 13.05 -19.68 -22.87
CA THR A 260 13.63 -20.86 -22.22
C THR A 260 14.22 -20.50 -20.86
N CYS A 261 14.20 -21.46 -19.95
CA CYS A 261 14.65 -21.33 -18.56
C CYS A 261 15.82 -22.30 -18.39
N ASP A 262 17.04 -21.76 -18.30
CA ASP A 262 18.26 -22.54 -18.10
C ASP A 262 18.57 -22.62 -16.60
N ASN A 263 18.48 -23.83 -16.04
CA ASN A 263 18.65 -24.08 -14.61
C ASN A 263 20.12 -24.37 -14.21
N HIS A 264 21.09 -24.24 -15.13
CA HIS A 264 22.52 -24.53 -14.90
C HIS A 264 22.79 -25.85 -14.15
N GLU A 265 21.98 -26.88 -14.41
CA GLU A 265 22.03 -28.19 -13.72
C GLU A 265 21.88 -28.17 -12.19
N THR A 266 21.48 -27.04 -11.58
CA THR A 266 21.31 -26.91 -10.12
C THR A 266 20.09 -27.67 -9.59
N GLY A 267 19.13 -28.00 -10.45
CA GLY A 267 17.90 -28.70 -10.10
C GLY A 267 16.88 -27.83 -9.36
N ASP A 268 17.15 -26.53 -9.18
CA ASP A 268 16.24 -25.57 -8.56
C ASP A 268 15.54 -24.70 -9.63
N PRO A 269 14.21 -24.87 -9.85
CA PRO A 269 13.45 -24.04 -10.79
C PRO A 269 13.46 -22.54 -10.45
N ALA A 270 13.80 -22.17 -9.21
CA ALA A 270 13.87 -20.76 -8.78
C ALA A 270 15.16 -20.06 -9.23
N GLN A 271 16.18 -20.81 -9.67
CA GLN A 271 17.48 -20.29 -10.11
C GLN A 271 17.69 -20.47 -11.62
N CYS A 272 16.69 -20.11 -12.42
CA CYS A 272 16.82 -20.18 -13.87
C CYS A 272 17.06 -18.83 -14.53
N ASP A 273 17.98 -18.81 -15.48
CA ASP A 273 18.20 -17.66 -16.35
C ASP A 273 17.26 -17.76 -17.55
N LEU A 274 16.55 -16.67 -17.83
CA LEU A 274 15.54 -16.62 -18.87
C LEU A 274 16.15 -16.09 -20.16
N TYR A 275 15.95 -16.83 -21.25
CA TYR A 275 16.44 -16.47 -22.58
C TYR A 275 15.28 -16.46 -23.56
N ALA A 276 14.98 -15.28 -24.11
CA ALA A 276 14.03 -15.13 -25.21
C ALA A 276 14.67 -15.59 -26.53
N GLU A 277 13.96 -16.41 -27.29
CA GLU A 277 14.46 -16.95 -28.57
C GLU A 277 14.42 -15.93 -29.72
N GLY A 278 13.76 -14.78 -29.52
CA GLY A 278 13.69 -13.69 -30.50
C GLY A 278 12.71 -13.95 -31.65
N ASN A 279 11.74 -14.85 -31.46
CA ASN A 279 10.67 -15.12 -32.42
C ASN A 279 9.36 -14.35 -32.12
N GLY A 280 9.37 -13.47 -31.12
CA GLY A 280 8.28 -12.55 -30.83
C GLY A 280 8.19 -11.38 -31.84
N SER A 281 7.09 -10.63 -31.77
CA SER A 281 6.90 -9.43 -32.61
C SER A 281 7.72 -8.22 -32.17
N MET A 282 8.28 -8.25 -30.95
CA MET A 282 9.13 -7.21 -30.39
C MET A 282 10.54 -7.74 -30.10
N SER A 283 11.54 -6.87 -30.20
CA SER A 283 12.84 -7.12 -29.60
C SER A 283 12.76 -7.14 -28.07
N THR A 284 13.77 -7.69 -27.40
CA THR A 284 13.82 -7.72 -25.92
C THR A 284 13.72 -6.33 -25.31
N GLU A 285 14.39 -5.31 -25.89
CA GLU A 285 14.34 -3.93 -25.39
C GLU A 285 12.96 -3.28 -25.57
N GLU A 286 12.31 -3.54 -26.70
CA GLU A 286 10.94 -3.07 -26.96
C GLU A 286 9.93 -3.75 -26.03
N PHE A 287 10.08 -5.05 -25.79
CA PHE A 287 9.26 -5.80 -24.85
C PHE A 287 9.43 -5.28 -23.42
N ASP A 288 10.67 -5.04 -22.99
CA ASP A 288 10.98 -4.45 -21.68
C ASP A 288 10.30 -3.09 -21.50
N THR A 289 10.34 -2.25 -22.54
CA THR A 289 9.64 -0.96 -22.54
C THR A 289 8.12 -1.13 -22.48
N ALA A 290 7.55 -2.08 -23.23
CA ALA A 290 6.12 -2.37 -23.22
C ALA A 290 5.63 -2.84 -21.86
N VAL A 291 6.38 -3.73 -21.19
CA VAL A 291 6.06 -4.19 -19.83
C VAL A 291 6.23 -3.04 -18.83
N ALA A 292 7.26 -2.20 -18.97
CA ALA A 292 7.44 -1.03 -18.12
C ALA A 292 6.25 -0.05 -18.23
N ASP A 293 5.78 0.25 -19.44
CA ASP A 293 4.61 1.09 -19.68
C ASP A 293 3.33 0.47 -19.06
N LEU A 294 3.12 -0.84 -19.26
CA LEU A 294 2.00 -1.57 -18.66
C LEU A 294 2.04 -1.51 -17.12
N VAL A 295 3.21 -1.71 -16.52
CA VAL A 295 3.39 -1.62 -15.07
C VAL A 295 3.19 -0.20 -14.57
N ASN A 296 3.69 0.81 -15.29
CA ASN A 296 3.46 2.21 -14.96
C ASN A 296 1.96 2.53 -14.90
N PHE A 297 1.20 2.06 -15.90
CA PHE A 297 -0.27 2.18 -15.90
C PHE A 297 -0.94 1.43 -14.74
N LEU A 298 -0.56 0.16 -14.47
CA LEU A 298 -1.11 -0.61 -13.35
C LEU A 298 -0.77 -0.01 -11.98
N TYR A 299 0.37 0.65 -11.87
CA TYR A 299 0.77 1.36 -10.65
C TYR A 299 -0.01 2.67 -10.48
N TYR A 300 -0.23 3.41 -11.58
CA TYR A 300 -1.08 4.60 -11.62
C TYR A 300 -2.53 4.25 -11.25
N ILE A 301 -3.14 3.23 -11.87
CA ILE A 301 -4.56 2.92 -11.64
C ILE A 301 -4.85 2.45 -10.21
N GLY A 302 -3.85 1.87 -9.53
CA GLY A 302 -3.90 1.53 -8.11
C GLY A 302 -3.90 2.75 -7.16
N GLU A 303 -3.44 3.90 -7.64
CA GLU A 303 -3.47 5.16 -6.90
C GLU A 303 -3.46 6.40 -7.82
N PRO A 304 -4.57 6.71 -8.51
CA PRO A 304 -4.61 7.78 -9.52
C PRO A 304 -4.34 9.18 -8.96
N VAL A 305 -4.53 9.36 -7.65
CA VAL A 305 -4.38 10.64 -6.95
C VAL A 305 -3.03 10.78 -6.22
N ARG A 306 -2.06 9.90 -6.50
CA ARG A 306 -0.77 9.85 -5.77
C ARG A 306 -0.02 11.17 -5.82
N ASP A 307 0.19 11.73 -7.01
CA ASP A 307 1.01 12.94 -7.17
C ASP A 307 0.32 14.14 -6.53
N HIS A 308 -0.99 14.25 -6.72
CA HIS A 308 -1.79 15.28 -6.06
C HIS A 308 -1.71 15.17 -4.53
N ARG A 309 -1.77 13.95 -3.97
CA ARG A 309 -1.61 13.71 -2.53
C ARG A 309 -0.21 14.11 -2.04
N GLN A 310 0.84 13.80 -2.78
CA GLN A 310 2.22 14.17 -2.43
C GLN A 310 2.41 15.69 -2.47
N GLN A 311 1.91 16.35 -3.52
CA GLN A 311 1.95 17.79 -3.68
C GLN A 311 1.19 18.51 -2.54
N ILE A 312 -0.03 18.09 -2.22
CA ILE A 312 -0.79 18.62 -1.08
C ILE A 312 -0.02 18.38 0.22
N GLY A 313 0.55 17.19 0.41
CA GLY A 313 1.31 16.82 1.59
C GLY A 313 2.45 17.80 1.89
N ILE A 314 3.20 18.22 0.87
CA ILE A 314 4.28 19.22 1.01
C ILE A 314 3.73 20.55 1.54
N TRP A 315 2.64 21.05 0.97
CA TRP A 315 2.01 22.31 1.40
C TRP A 315 1.45 22.23 2.82
N VAL A 316 0.84 21.10 3.17
CA VAL A 316 0.33 20.84 4.52
C VAL A 316 1.47 20.83 5.53
N LEU A 317 2.58 20.15 5.23
CA LEU A 317 3.76 20.11 6.10
C LEU A 317 4.39 21.49 6.29
N LEU A 318 4.47 22.29 5.22
CA LEU A 318 4.94 23.68 5.29
C LEU A 318 4.03 24.52 6.19
N PHE A 319 2.71 24.46 5.97
CA PHE A 319 1.73 25.16 6.80
C PHE A 319 1.84 24.77 8.28
N LEU A 320 1.93 23.47 8.57
CA LEU A 320 2.10 22.97 9.94
C LEU A 320 3.43 23.42 10.56
N GLY A 321 4.50 23.50 9.77
CA GLY A 321 5.79 24.06 10.20
C GLY A 321 5.69 25.52 10.62
N VAL A 322 5.03 26.35 9.80
CA VAL A 322 4.79 27.78 10.12
C VAL A 322 3.90 27.90 11.36
N LEU A 323 2.81 27.14 11.42
CA LEU A 323 1.90 27.13 12.56
C LEU A 323 2.63 26.70 13.85
N TYR A 324 3.50 25.71 13.77
CA TYR A 324 4.33 25.27 14.89
C TYR A 324 5.22 26.40 15.42
N VAL A 325 5.88 27.16 14.54
CA VAL A 325 6.70 28.32 14.95
C VAL A 325 5.86 29.36 15.67
N LEU A 326 4.69 29.72 15.11
CA LEU A 326 3.78 30.69 15.74
C LEU A 326 3.27 30.19 17.11
N ALA A 327 2.88 28.92 17.20
CA ALA A 327 2.43 28.31 18.44
C ALA A 327 3.55 28.23 19.48
N ALA A 328 4.79 27.96 19.06
CA ALA A 328 5.96 27.93 19.93
C ALA A 328 6.31 29.33 20.46
N LEU A 329 6.26 30.37 19.60
CA LEU A 329 6.44 31.76 20.01
C LEU A 329 5.36 32.22 20.97
N MET A 330 4.09 31.91 20.67
CA MET A 330 2.97 32.18 21.57
C MET A 330 3.13 31.45 22.91
N GLY A 331 3.51 30.17 22.89
CA GLY A 331 3.79 29.38 24.07
C GLY A 331 4.93 29.97 24.92
N ARG A 332 5.97 30.52 24.26
CA ARG A 332 7.07 31.24 24.93
C ARG A 332 6.59 32.53 25.58
N GLU A 333 5.66 33.28 24.95
CA GLU A 333 5.12 34.50 25.53
C GLU A 333 4.28 34.21 26.78
N TYR A 334 3.33 33.28 26.68
CA TYR A 334 2.50 32.87 27.83
C TYR A 334 3.31 32.30 28.99
N SER A 335 4.46 31.67 28.72
CA SER A 335 5.30 31.11 29.78
C SER A 335 6.15 32.16 30.51
N LYS A 336 6.28 33.40 29.99
CA LYS A 336 6.93 34.50 30.72
C LYS A 336 6.14 34.93 31.96
N ASP A 337 4.82 34.83 31.94
CA ASP A 337 3.96 35.25 33.07
C ASP A 337 3.98 34.25 34.24
N TYR A 338 4.60 33.08 34.05
CA TYR A 338 4.60 31.97 35.01
C TYR A 338 6.00 31.58 35.52
N HIS A 339 7.04 32.35 35.18
CA HIS A 339 8.42 32.19 35.65
C HIS A 339 8.95 33.50 36.22
#